data_AF-A0A7S4AZ11-F1
#
_entry.id   AF-A0A7S4AZ11-F1
#
_cell.length_a   1.000
_cell.length_b   1.000
_cell.length_c   1.000
_cell.angle_alpha   90.00
_cell.angle_beta   90.00
_cell.angle_gamma   90.00
#
_symmetry.space_group_name_H-M   'P 1'
#
loop_
_entity.id
_entity.type
_entity.pdbx_description
1 polymer ?
#
loop_
_entity_poly.entity_id
_entity_poly.type
_entity_poly.pdbx_seq_one_letter_code
_entity_poly.pdbx_strand_id
1 'polypeptide(L)'
;GSIRRRVQLRRLLRSAETWGEWSAIASELDNLDGKSEWRDAPSGIFNQQGVLHSTQQLRDAREAGDTDELVRLLQTLMVRNHHNVDMRALHRECRVGTKRVIEDYVAEVVTSMQWLQNLDTARLSAADKYR
;
A
#
# COMPACT_ATOMS: atom_id res chain seq x y z
N GLY A 1 13.80 -28.92 -11.40
CA GLY A 1 13.60 -27.92 -12.46
C GLY A 1 12.39 -27.06 -12.16
N SER A 2 12.51 -25.76 -12.35
CA SER A 2 11.56 -24.69 -11.98
C SER A 2 10.09 -24.94 -12.42
N ILE A 3 9.86 -25.76 -13.46
CA ILE A 3 8.52 -26.18 -13.93
C ILE A 3 7.79 -27.05 -12.89
N ARG A 4 8.45 -28.06 -12.31
CA ARG A 4 7.83 -28.95 -11.31
C ARG A 4 7.37 -28.16 -10.08
N ARG A 5 8.17 -27.19 -9.65
CA ARG A 5 7.84 -26.32 -8.51
C ARG A 5 6.59 -25.48 -8.79
N ARG A 6 6.49 -24.84 -9.97
CA ARG A 6 5.28 -24.10 -10.36
C ARG A 6 4.03 -24.97 -10.38
N VAL A 7 4.13 -26.20 -10.89
CA VAL A 7 2.99 -27.14 -10.90
C VAL A 7 2.56 -27.50 -9.47
N GLN A 8 3.51 -27.75 -8.57
CA GLN A 8 3.22 -28.02 -7.16
C GLN A 8 2.55 -26.82 -6.49
N LEU A 9 3.11 -25.62 -6.64
CA LEU A 9 2.56 -24.39 -6.04
C LEU A 9 1.14 -24.12 -6.54
N ARG A 10 0.84 -24.31 -7.83
CA ARG A 10 -0.53 -24.16 -8.34
C ARG A 10 -1.50 -25.19 -7.75
N ARG A 11 -1.03 -26.39 -7.39
CA ARG A 11 -1.87 -27.39 -6.68
C ARG A 11 -2.14 -26.94 -5.26
N LEU A 12 -1.10 -26.53 -4.53
CA LEU A 12 -1.21 -26.03 -3.16
C LEU A 12 -2.10 -24.79 -3.08
N LEU A 13 -1.99 -23.87 -4.05
CA LEU A 13 -2.80 -22.66 -4.10
C LEU A 13 -4.31 -22.97 -4.19
N ARG A 14 -4.69 -24.07 -4.86
CA ARG A 14 -6.09 -24.51 -4.97
C ARG A 14 -6.61 -25.21 -3.71
N SER A 15 -5.71 -25.72 -2.88
CA SER A 15 -6.04 -26.41 -1.64
C SER A 15 -5.80 -25.56 -0.40
N ALA A 16 -5.41 -24.30 -0.55
CA ALA A 16 -5.20 -23.39 0.58
C ALA A 16 -6.55 -23.07 1.24
N GLU A 17 -6.61 -23.18 2.56
CA GLU A 17 -7.85 -22.98 3.32
C GLU A 17 -7.91 -21.60 3.96
N THR A 18 -6.74 -20.96 4.11
CA THR A 18 -6.63 -19.63 4.71
C THR A 18 -6.02 -18.63 3.74
N TRP A 19 -6.34 -17.34 3.95
CA TRP A 19 -5.70 -16.26 3.21
C TRP A 19 -4.18 -16.23 3.42
N GLY A 20 -3.70 -16.50 4.64
CA GLY A 20 -2.27 -16.53 4.96
C GLY A 20 -1.52 -17.57 4.13
N GLU A 21 -2.05 -18.79 4.06
CA GLU A 21 -1.49 -19.85 3.21
C GLU A 21 -1.57 -19.48 1.72
N TRP A 22 -2.74 -19.05 1.26
CA TRP A 22 -2.95 -18.72 -0.14
C TRP A 22 -2.00 -17.62 -0.60
N SER A 23 -1.88 -16.54 0.17
CA SER A 23 -1.04 -15.38 -0.15
C SER A 23 0.45 -15.72 -0.12
N ALA A 24 0.91 -16.57 0.81
CA ALA A 24 2.29 -17.04 0.84
C ALA A 24 2.63 -17.86 -0.42
N ILE A 25 1.76 -18.81 -0.79
CA ILE A 25 1.94 -19.64 -1.99
C ILE A 25 1.87 -18.79 -3.27
N ALA A 26 0.92 -17.86 -3.34
CA ALA A 26 0.75 -16.94 -4.45
C ALA A 26 1.98 -16.04 -4.64
N SER A 27 2.54 -15.53 -3.55
CA SER A 27 3.75 -14.70 -3.57
C SER A 27 4.96 -15.48 -4.08
N GLU A 28 5.13 -16.74 -3.66
CA GLU A 28 6.20 -17.58 -4.21
C GLU A 28 6.02 -17.83 -5.71
N LEU A 29 4.79 -18.07 -6.16
CA LEU A 29 4.49 -18.26 -7.58
C LEU A 29 4.71 -16.98 -8.40
N ASP A 30 4.37 -15.83 -7.85
CA ASP A 30 4.64 -14.50 -8.43
C ASP A 30 6.15 -14.25 -8.56
N ASN A 31 6.94 -14.57 -7.53
CA ASN A 31 8.41 -14.49 -7.59
C ASN A 31 8.98 -15.36 -8.72
N LEU A 32 8.50 -16.59 -8.86
CA LEU A 32 8.94 -17.47 -9.94
C LEU A 32 8.50 -16.94 -11.31
N ASP A 33 7.35 -16.29 -11.41
CA ASP A 33 6.81 -15.75 -12.66
C ASP A 33 7.37 -14.36 -13.01
N GLY A 34 8.37 -13.86 -12.28
CA GLY A 34 9.04 -12.57 -12.53
C GLY A 34 8.19 -11.36 -12.17
N LYS A 35 7.19 -11.56 -11.30
CA LYS A 35 6.24 -10.49 -10.93
C LYS A 35 6.82 -9.53 -9.90
N SER A 36 7.79 -9.94 -9.10
CA SER A 36 8.48 -9.04 -8.18
C SER A 36 9.26 -7.94 -8.91
N GLU A 37 9.95 -8.30 -9.98
CA GLU A 37 10.63 -7.35 -10.86
C GLU A 37 9.62 -6.40 -11.51
N TRP A 38 8.46 -6.90 -11.92
CA TRP A 38 7.38 -6.05 -12.41
C TRP A 38 6.91 -5.06 -11.33
N ARG A 39 6.79 -5.45 -10.06
CA ARG A 39 6.34 -4.56 -8.98
C ARG A 39 7.28 -3.37 -8.74
N ASP A 40 8.57 -3.59 -8.99
CA ASP A 40 9.64 -2.61 -8.78
C ASP A 40 9.93 -1.78 -10.04
N ALA A 41 9.63 -2.32 -11.22
CA ALA A 41 9.86 -1.65 -12.49
C ALA A 41 8.95 -0.42 -12.68
N PRO A 42 9.47 0.68 -13.26
CA PRO A 42 8.67 1.83 -13.64
C PRO A 42 7.48 1.47 -14.53
N SER A 43 6.39 2.23 -14.43
CA SER A 43 5.19 2.00 -15.23
C SER A 43 4.53 3.29 -15.70
N GLY A 44 4.12 3.32 -16.96
CA GLY A 44 3.27 4.37 -17.52
C GLY A 44 1.78 4.17 -17.26
N ILE A 45 1.37 3.13 -16.53
CA ILE A 45 -0.05 2.86 -16.24
C ILE A 45 -0.62 3.89 -15.26
N PHE A 46 0.21 4.47 -14.39
CA PHE A 46 -0.22 5.43 -13.38
C PHE A 46 0.82 6.55 -13.24
N ASN A 47 0.47 7.64 -12.55
CA ASN A 47 1.40 8.73 -12.31
C ASN A 47 2.38 8.36 -11.18
N GLN A 48 3.39 7.55 -11.50
CA GLN A 48 4.36 7.08 -10.52
C GLN A 48 5.12 8.21 -9.81
N GLN A 49 5.50 9.27 -10.55
CA GLN A 49 6.18 10.42 -9.97
C GLN A 49 5.27 11.19 -9.01
N GLY A 50 3.99 11.36 -9.37
CA GLY A 50 2.98 11.94 -8.49
C GLY A 50 2.81 11.14 -7.20
N VAL A 51 2.71 9.81 -7.30
CA VAL A 51 2.62 8.93 -6.12
C VAL A 51 3.85 9.09 -5.22
N LEU A 52 5.07 9.00 -5.76
CA LEU A 52 6.30 9.18 -4.99
C LEU A 52 6.34 10.53 -4.29
N HIS A 53 6.02 11.60 -5.01
CA HIS A 53 6.01 12.95 -4.46
C HIS A 53 4.99 13.10 -3.33
N SER A 54 3.76 12.62 -3.54
CA SER A 54 2.70 12.67 -2.52
C SER A 54 3.04 11.84 -1.28
N THR A 55 3.66 10.66 -1.46
CA THR A 55 4.16 9.86 -0.34
C THR A 55 5.17 10.65 0.49
N GLN A 56 6.12 11.32 -0.18
CA GLN A 56 7.13 12.11 0.52
C GLN A 56 6.51 13.31 1.25
N GLN A 57 5.58 14.04 0.63
CA GLN A 57 4.89 15.15 1.27
C GLN A 57 4.12 14.74 2.52
N LEU A 58 3.39 13.61 2.46
CA LEU A 58 2.69 13.06 3.63
C LEU A 58 3.67 12.73 4.76
N ARG A 59 4.79 12.07 4.41
CA ARG A 59 5.83 11.72 5.38
C ARG A 59 6.44 12.95 6.03
N ASP A 60 6.84 13.93 5.23
CA ASP A 60 7.47 15.16 5.69
C ASP A 60 6.54 15.94 6.63
N ALA A 61 5.27 16.12 6.26
CA ALA A 61 4.28 16.80 7.10
C ALA A 61 4.05 16.06 8.43
N ARG A 62 3.94 14.72 8.37
CA ARG A 62 3.78 13.87 9.57
C ARG A 62 4.99 13.95 10.50
N GLU A 63 6.21 13.84 9.96
CA GLU A 63 7.45 13.88 10.74
C GLU A 63 7.75 15.27 11.30
N ALA A 64 7.36 16.33 10.59
CA ALA A 64 7.41 17.71 11.10
C ALA A 64 6.34 18.00 12.16
N GLY A 65 5.33 17.14 12.32
CA GLY A 65 4.20 17.38 13.20
C GLY A 65 3.21 18.44 12.67
N ASP A 66 3.32 18.82 11.39
CA ASP A 66 2.46 19.81 10.76
C ASP A 66 1.08 19.20 10.46
N THR A 67 0.22 19.28 11.47
CA THR A 67 -1.11 18.68 11.44
C THR A 67 -2.00 19.30 10.38
N ASP A 68 -1.91 20.61 10.17
CA ASP A 68 -2.76 21.33 9.23
C ASP A 68 -2.40 20.95 7.79
N GLU A 69 -1.11 20.92 7.48
CA GLU A 69 -0.61 20.46 6.19
C GLU A 69 -0.94 18.98 5.94
N LEU A 70 -0.77 18.12 6.95
CA LEU A 70 -1.06 16.70 6.82
C LEU A 70 -2.55 16.45 6.52
N VAL A 71 -3.46 17.14 7.21
CA VAL A 71 -4.91 17.06 6.96
C VAL A 71 -5.23 17.55 5.55
N ARG A 72 -4.66 18.68 5.13
CA ARG A 72 -4.86 19.25 3.79
C ARG A 72 -4.39 18.30 2.69
N LEU A 73 -3.23 17.67 2.87
CA LEU A 73 -2.69 16.66 1.95
C LEU A 73 -3.62 15.44 1.89
N LEU A 74 -4.02 14.88 3.02
CA LEU A 74 -4.93 13.72 3.06
C LEU A 74 -6.25 14.02 2.33
N GLN A 75 -6.86 15.18 2.57
CA GLN A 75 -8.09 15.60 1.87
C GLN A 75 -7.91 15.70 0.35
N THR A 76 -6.75 16.16 -0.10
CA THR A 76 -6.43 16.31 -1.53
C THR A 76 -6.18 14.96 -2.20
N LEU A 77 -5.45 14.08 -1.51
CA LEU A 77 -4.90 12.84 -2.04
C LEU A 77 -5.92 11.69 -2.03
N MET A 78 -6.90 11.72 -1.12
CA MET A 78 -7.90 10.67 -0.96
C MET A 78 -9.13 10.81 -1.89
N VAL A 79 -9.03 11.63 -2.93
CA VAL A 79 -10.05 11.67 -3.97
C VAL A 79 -9.99 10.40 -4.82
N ARG A 80 -11.14 9.98 -5.37
CA ARG A 80 -11.26 8.74 -6.14
C ARG A 80 -10.24 8.68 -7.27
N ASN A 81 -9.49 7.58 -7.35
CA ASN A 81 -8.51 7.28 -8.39
C ASN A 81 -7.45 8.39 -8.58
N HIS A 82 -7.01 9.00 -7.48
CA HIS A 82 -5.88 9.93 -7.51
C HIS A 82 -4.63 9.23 -8.08
N HIS A 83 -3.85 9.95 -8.89
CA HIS A 83 -2.69 9.42 -9.63
C HIS A 83 -2.95 8.19 -10.52
N ASN A 84 -4.20 7.81 -10.77
CA ASN A 84 -4.58 6.61 -11.52
C ASN A 84 -4.16 5.27 -10.87
N VAL A 85 -4.08 5.19 -9.54
CA VAL A 85 -3.66 3.97 -8.83
C VAL A 85 -4.69 2.85 -8.82
N ASP A 86 -5.95 3.13 -9.18
CA ASP A 86 -7.05 2.14 -9.18
C ASP A 86 -7.22 1.44 -10.54
N MET A 87 -6.29 1.66 -11.49
CA MET A 87 -6.39 1.06 -12.82
C MET A 87 -6.31 -0.48 -12.74
N ARG A 88 -7.31 -1.15 -13.33
CA ARG A 88 -7.43 -2.62 -13.33
C ARG A 88 -6.18 -3.35 -13.81
N ALA A 89 -5.41 -2.74 -14.72
CA ALA A 89 -4.17 -3.32 -15.24
C ALA A 89 -3.10 -3.50 -14.14
N LEU A 90 -3.07 -2.64 -13.12
CA LEU A 90 -2.13 -2.74 -11.99
C LEU A 90 -2.44 -3.97 -11.13
N HIS A 91 -3.72 -4.21 -10.87
CA HIS A 91 -4.19 -5.22 -9.91
C HIS A 91 -4.43 -6.60 -10.52
N ARG A 92 -4.01 -6.81 -11.78
CA ARG A 92 -4.10 -8.10 -12.50
C ARG A 92 -2.76 -8.76 -12.77
N GLU A 93 -1.67 -8.01 -12.59
CA GLU A 93 -0.34 -8.48 -12.95
C GLU A 93 0.26 -9.41 -11.89
N CYS A 94 -0.03 -9.15 -10.62
CA CYS A 94 0.35 -10.00 -9.49
C CYS A 94 -0.89 -10.69 -8.93
N ARG A 95 -0.67 -11.85 -8.30
CA ARG A 95 -1.71 -12.56 -7.55
C ARG A 95 -1.94 -11.91 -6.18
N VAL A 96 -0.88 -11.36 -5.59
CA VAL A 96 -0.93 -10.61 -4.33
C VAL A 96 -0.27 -9.25 -4.52
N GLY A 97 -0.97 -8.21 -4.09
CA GLY A 97 -0.44 -6.84 -4.12
C GLY A 97 -0.36 -6.26 -5.53
N THR A 98 0.39 -5.17 -5.65
CA THR A 98 0.57 -4.40 -6.87
C THR A 98 1.96 -3.76 -6.91
N LYS A 99 2.14 -2.69 -7.68
CA LYS A 99 3.35 -1.85 -7.68
C LYS A 99 3.71 -1.44 -6.25
N ARG A 100 4.97 -1.68 -5.83
CA ARG A 100 5.42 -1.37 -4.47
C ARG A 100 5.22 0.10 -4.11
N VAL A 101 5.53 0.99 -5.03
CA VAL A 101 5.33 2.43 -4.84
C VAL A 101 3.89 2.84 -4.53
N ILE A 102 2.89 2.09 -5.04
CA ILE A 102 1.48 2.30 -4.68
C ILE A 102 1.20 1.76 -3.28
N GLU A 103 1.75 0.60 -2.94
CA GLU A 103 1.59 0.02 -1.60
C GLU A 103 2.23 0.90 -0.52
N ASP A 104 3.43 1.43 -0.77
CA ASP A 104 4.13 2.36 0.11
C ASP A 104 3.35 3.66 0.31
N TYR A 105 2.75 4.17 -0.77
CA TYR A 105 1.88 5.35 -0.72
C TYR A 105 0.64 5.10 0.15
N VAL A 106 -0.07 4.00 -0.08
CA VAL A 106 -1.25 3.63 0.73
C VAL A 106 -0.86 3.41 2.19
N ALA A 107 0.29 2.77 2.44
CA ALA A 107 0.80 2.58 3.79
C ALA A 107 1.10 3.92 4.50
N GLU A 108 1.67 4.89 3.79
CA GLU A 108 1.94 6.22 4.34
C GLU A 108 0.64 7.00 4.63
N VAL A 109 -0.37 6.89 3.76
CA VAL A 109 -1.71 7.45 4.01
C VAL A 109 -2.32 6.87 5.29
N VAL A 110 -2.30 5.54 5.44
CA VAL A 110 -2.81 4.85 6.64
C VAL A 110 -2.03 5.26 7.90
N THR A 111 -0.70 5.31 7.80
CA THR A 111 0.17 5.72 8.92
C THR A 111 -0.14 7.15 9.35
N SER A 112 -0.36 8.04 8.39
CA SER A 112 -0.73 9.45 8.63
C SER A 112 -2.07 9.60 9.34
N MET A 113 -3.08 8.82 8.93
CA MET A 113 -4.38 8.80 9.63
C MET A 113 -4.27 8.30 11.06
N GLN A 114 -3.55 7.20 11.27
CA GLN A 114 -3.35 6.63 12.60
C GLN A 114 -2.61 7.59 13.52
N TRP A 115 -1.63 8.32 12.99
CA TRP A 115 -0.92 9.35 13.73
C TRP A 115 -1.86 10.49 14.17
N LEU A 116 -2.70 11.00 13.26
CA LEU A 116 -3.70 12.02 13.60
C LEU A 116 -4.72 11.54 14.65
N GLN A 117 -5.20 10.30 14.52
CA GLN A 117 -6.13 9.70 15.48
C GLN A 117 -5.54 9.64 16.90
N ASN A 118 -4.25 9.31 17.00
CA ASN A 118 -3.55 9.24 18.28
C ASN A 118 -3.37 10.64 18.91
N LEU A 119 -3.13 11.68 18.11
CA LEU A 119 -3.08 13.06 18.59
C LEU A 119 -4.41 13.54 19.15
N ASP A 120 -5.52 13.24 18.46
CA ASP A 120 -6.85 13.66 18.90
C ASP A 120 -7.24 12.97 20.22
N THR A 121 -6.95 11.67 20.33
CA THR A 121 -7.13 10.91 21.58
C THR A 121 -6.31 11.50 22.73
N ALA A 122 -5.06 11.91 22.48
CA ALA A 122 -4.21 12.57 23.46
C ALA A 122 -4.78 13.94 23.88
N ARG A 123 -5.28 14.74 22.93
CA ARG A 123 -5.92 16.04 23.20
C ARG A 123 -7.18 15.90 24.05
N LEU A 124 -8.03 14.92 23.75
CA LEU A 124 -9.22 14.61 24.56
C LEU A 124 -8.83 14.17 25.98
N SER A 125 -7.84 13.28 26.11
CA SER A 125 -7.35 12.83 27.42
C SER A 125 -6.73 13.93 28.29
N ALA A 126 -6.24 15.01 27.67
CA ALA A 126 -5.71 16.17 28.37
C ALA A 126 -6.81 17.17 28.77
N ALA A 127 -7.83 17.35 27.91
CA ALA A 127 -8.98 18.21 28.17
C ALA A 127 -9.93 17.63 29.24
N ASP A 128 -9.99 16.30 29.38
CA ASP A 128 -10.83 15.61 30.35
C ASP A 128 -10.21 15.48 31.76
N LYS A 129 -8.96 15.94 31.97
CA LYS A 129 -8.33 15.96 33.31
C LYS A 129 -8.78 17.14 34.19
N TYR A 130 -9.57 18.06 33.65
CA TYR A 130 -10.03 19.27 34.35
C TYR A 130 -11.55 19.49 34.25
N ARG A 131 -12.31 18.44 33.93
CA ARG A 131 -13.78 18.39 34.09
C ARG A 131 -14.15 17.37 35.14
#